data_AF-A0A925D516-F1
#
_entry.id   AF-A0A925D516-F1
#
_cell.length_a   1.000
_cell.length_b   1.000
_cell.length_c   1.000
_cell.angle_alpha   90.00
_cell.angle_beta   90.00
_cell.angle_gamma   90.00
#
_symmetry.space_group_name_H-M   'P 1'
#
loop_
_entity.id
_entity.type
_entity.pdbx_description
1 polymer ?
#
loop_
_entity_poly.entity_id
_entity_poly.type
_entity_poly.pdbx_seq_one_letter_code
_entity_poly.pdbx_strand_id
1 'polypeptide(L)'
;MTDATIAAAGYYSVTDDDKMARLLNVKKLPKGLHAAALAIPFTDADGRNGYCRLRPDRPRMNVTTKKPIKYESPREQPNELYIPPGVVDHLPNASPEIAITEGEFKAAASNQAGLPCLGLVGVYGWKAKGKETLLPALEHIEWKGRTVYMIVDSDGTEKEDVREGMARGGSLIKHRGGERQAAHPPRRR
;
A
#
# COMPACT_ATOMS: atom_id res chain seq x y z
N MET A 1 -8.07 -5.11 -13.53
CA MET A 1 -7.78 -3.67 -13.53
C MET A 1 -7.71 -3.24 -14.99
N THR A 2 -8.35 -2.14 -15.37
CA THR A 2 -8.40 -1.65 -16.75
C THR A 2 -7.14 -0.87 -17.11
N ASP A 3 -6.88 -0.71 -18.40
CA ASP A 3 -5.76 0.10 -18.90
C ASP A 3 -5.86 1.56 -18.47
N ALA A 4 -7.08 2.10 -18.39
CA ALA A 4 -7.33 3.45 -17.88
C ALA A 4 -6.89 3.60 -16.41
N THR A 5 -7.18 2.62 -15.56
CA THR A 5 -6.74 2.63 -14.16
C THR A 5 -5.22 2.50 -14.04
N ILE A 6 -4.60 1.65 -14.87
CA ILE A 6 -3.14 1.48 -14.92
C ILE A 6 -2.46 2.80 -15.31
N ALA A 7 -2.98 3.45 -16.36
CA ALA A 7 -2.47 4.73 -16.86
C ALA A 7 -2.64 5.85 -15.81
N ALA A 8 -3.83 5.96 -15.19
CA ALA A 8 -4.10 6.94 -14.15
C ALA A 8 -3.20 6.75 -12.92
N ALA A 9 -2.96 5.50 -12.51
CA ALA A 9 -2.04 5.17 -11.41
C ALA A 9 -0.57 5.40 -11.75
N GLY A 10 -0.27 5.68 -13.03
CA GLY A 10 1.07 5.94 -13.50
C GLY A 10 1.98 4.73 -13.41
N TYR A 11 1.45 3.51 -13.50
CA TYR A 11 2.27 2.30 -13.50
C TYR A 11 3.05 2.19 -14.82
N TYR A 12 4.32 1.78 -14.74
CA TYR A 12 5.17 1.66 -15.93
C TYR A 12 6.24 0.57 -15.76
N SER A 13 6.75 0.04 -16.86
CA SER A 13 7.84 -0.93 -16.82
C SER A 13 9.20 -0.26 -16.63
N VAL A 14 10.05 -0.87 -15.80
CA VAL A 14 11.46 -0.53 -15.62
C VAL A 14 12.30 -1.67 -16.17
N THR A 15 13.08 -1.36 -17.19
CA THR A 15 13.96 -2.29 -17.91
C THR A 15 15.44 -1.89 -17.85
N ASP A 16 15.76 -0.83 -17.10
CA ASP A 16 17.10 -0.30 -16.91
C ASP A 16 17.56 -0.45 -15.45
N ASP A 17 18.73 -1.06 -15.24
CA ASP A 17 19.28 -1.37 -13.91
C ASP A 17 19.58 -0.10 -13.12
N ASP A 18 20.09 0.94 -13.78
CA ASP A 18 20.44 2.21 -13.13
C ASP A 18 19.19 2.97 -12.68
N LYS A 19 18.14 3.00 -13.51
CA LYS A 19 16.82 3.52 -13.13
C LYS A 19 16.24 2.73 -11.97
N MET A 20 16.33 1.41 -12.00
CA MET A 20 15.87 0.56 -10.89
C MET A 20 16.63 0.87 -9.59
N ALA A 21 17.95 1.03 -9.66
CA ALA A 21 18.79 1.34 -8.51
C ALA A 21 18.46 2.72 -7.92
N ARG A 22 18.24 3.74 -8.76
CA ARG A 22 17.77 5.06 -8.35
C ARG A 22 16.43 5.01 -7.63
N LEU A 23 15.44 4.32 -8.21
CA LEU A 23 14.11 4.17 -7.60
C LEU A 23 14.16 3.44 -6.25
N LEU A 24 15.06 2.47 -6.10
CA LEU A 24 15.25 1.75 -4.84
C LEU A 24 16.18 2.47 -3.84
N ASN A 25 16.66 3.67 -4.16
CA ASN A 25 17.63 4.41 -3.36
C ASN A 25 18.87 3.55 -2.99
N VAL A 26 19.46 2.88 -3.99
CA VAL A 26 20.68 2.08 -3.82
C VAL A 26 21.72 2.45 -4.88
N LYS A 27 23.00 2.34 -4.52
CA LYS A 27 24.10 2.55 -5.47
C LYS A 27 24.24 1.43 -6.50
N LYS A 28 23.79 0.23 -6.14
CA LYS A 28 23.82 -0.98 -6.98
C LYS A 28 22.68 -1.90 -6.60
N LEU A 29 22.10 -2.58 -7.58
CA LEU A 29 21.03 -3.55 -7.33
C LEU A 29 21.50 -4.70 -6.41
N PRO A 30 20.63 -5.16 -5.49
CA PRO A 30 20.88 -6.37 -4.71
C PRO A 30 21.14 -7.58 -5.59
N LYS A 31 21.97 -8.52 -5.12
CA LYS A 31 22.25 -9.77 -5.84
C LYS A 31 20.96 -10.51 -6.17
N GLY A 32 20.84 -10.93 -7.44
CA GLY A 32 19.68 -11.66 -7.94
C GLY A 32 18.47 -10.79 -8.29
N LEU A 33 18.61 -9.46 -8.19
CA LEU A 33 17.64 -8.51 -8.74
C LEU A 33 18.21 -7.90 -10.01
N HIS A 34 17.39 -7.85 -11.06
CA HIS A 34 17.72 -7.31 -12.37
C HIS A 34 16.54 -6.50 -12.90
N ALA A 35 16.80 -5.58 -13.81
CA ALA A 35 15.77 -4.79 -14.44
C ALA A 35 14.86 -5.67 -15.32
N ALA A 36 13.59 -5.60 -14.97
CA ALA A 36 12.39 -6.20 -15.56
C ALA A 36 11.38 -6.17 -14.41
N ALA A 37 10.78 -5.00 -14.18
CA ALA A 37 9.88 -4.79 -13.07
C ALA A 37 8.76 -3.82 -13.43
N LEU A 38 7.61 -4.03 -12.81
CA LEU A 38 6.55 -3.05 -12.78
C LEU A 38 6.82 -2.02 -11.68
N ALA A 39 6.96 -0.74 -12.06
CA ALA A 39 7.02 0.37 -11.13
C ALA A 39 5.62 0.79 -10.70
N ILE A 40 5.48 1.03 -9.40
CA ILE A 40 4.26 1.43 -8.71
C ILE A 40 4.59 2.73 -7.98
N PRO A 41 4.40 3.89 -8.62
CA PRO A 41 4.65 5.18 -7.99
C PRO A 41 3.62 5.44 -6.89
N PHE A 42 4.06 6.09 -5.83
CA PHE A 42 3.18 6.59 -4.79
C PHE A 42 2.94 8.08 -5.02
N THR A 43 1.79 8.54 -4.56
CA THR A 43 1.39 9.93 -4.63
C THR A 43 1.00 10.43 -3.25
N ASP A 44 1.33 11.68 -2.99
CA ASP A 44 0.78 12.47 -1.88
C ASP A 44 -0.26 13.47 -2.42
N ALA A 45 -0.71 14.40 -1.57
CA ALA A 45 -1.65 15.44 -1.95
C ALA A 45 -1.08 16.43 -2.99
N ASP A 46 0.24 16.57 -3.07
CA ASP A 46 0.95 17.49 -3.97
C ASP A 46 1.37 16.83 -5.29
N GLY A 47 1.21 15.52 -5.43
CA GLY A 47 1.54 14.76 -6.64
C GLY A 47 2.37 13.52 -6.32
N ARG A 48 3.50 13.31 -7.02
CA ARG A 48 4.39 12.17 -6.75
C ARG A 48 5.43 12.55 -5.69
N ASN A 49 5.44 11.85 -4.56
CA ASN A 49 6.38 12.08 -3.45
C ASN A 49 7.80 11.50 -3.69
N GLY A 50 8.07 10.96 -4.89
CA GLY A 50 9.33 10.30 -5.23
C GLY A 50 9.46 8.87 -4.71
N TYR A 51 8.54 8.39 -3.87
CA TYR A 51 8.50 7.00 -3.41
C TYR A 51 7.91 6.11 -4.52
N CYS A 52 8.60 5.00 -4.79
CA CYS A 52 8.16 4.05 -5.80
C CYS A 52 8.49 2.63 -5.33
N ARG A 53 7.49 1.75 -5.31
CA ARG A 53 7.73 0.32 -5.12
C ARG A 53 7.87 -0.36 -6.46
N LEU A 54 8.66 -1.41 -6.49
CA LEU A 54 8.88 -2.21 -7.68
C LEU A 54 8.37 -3.62 -7.45
N ARG A 55 7.65 -4.17 -8.42
CA ARG A 55 7.32 -5.60 -8.50
C ARG A 55 8.17 -6.23 -9.60
N PRO A 56 9.28 -6.89 -9.27
CA PRO A 56 10.12 -7.55 -10.27
C PRO A 56 9.39 -8.72 -10.91
N ASP A 57 9.59 -8.92 -12.20
CA ASP A 57 9.09 -10.10 -12.94
C ASP A 57 9.74 -11.38 -12.42
N ARG A 58 11.01 -11.27 -11.99
CA ARG A 58 11.78 -12.32 -11.32
C ARG A 58 12.19 -11.86 -9.91
N PRO A 59 11.33 -12.07 -8.90
CA PRO A 59 11.64 -11.74 -7.52
C PRO A 59 12.89 -12.46 -7.01
N ARG A 60 13.79 -11.73 -6.35
CA ARG A 60 14.89 -12.36 -5.62
C ARG A 60 14.39 -13.05 -4.34
N MET A 61 15.18 -13.98 -3.83
CA MET A 61 14.86 -14.68 -2.58
C MET A 61 15.35 -13.89 -1.36
N ASN A 62 14.51 -13.85 -0.33
CA ASN A 62 14.94 -13.40 0.99
C ASN A 62 15.93 -14.41 1.56
N VAL A 63 17.10 -13.93 2.00
CA VAL A 63 18.19 -14.78 2.49
C VAL A 63 17.82 -15.54 3.77
N THR A 64 17.00 -14.93 4.62
CA THR A 64 16.57 -15.46 5.93
C THR A 64 15.33 -16.33 5.77
N THR A 65 14.26 -15.78 5.22
CA THR A 65 12.96 -16.48 5.18
C THR A 65 12.86 -17.49 4.05
N LYS A 66 13.80 -17.48 3.09
CA LYS A 66 13.79 -18.30 1.87
C LYS A 66 12.50 -18.15 1.06
N LYS A 67 11.82 -16.99 1.17
CA LYS A 67 10.63 -16.65 0.39
C LYS A 67 10.95 -15.61 -0.68
N PRO A 68 10.25 -15.62 -1.83
CA PRO A 68 10.41 -14.57 -2.84
C PRO A 68 10.00 -13.19 -2.31
N ILE A 69 10.82 -12.18 -2.59
CA ILE A 69 10.52 -10.77 -2.28
C ILE A 69 9.74 -10.20 -3.46
N LYS A 70 8.42 -10.38 -3.41
CA LYS A 70 7.50 -9.99 -4.51
C LYS A 70 7.52 -8.49 -4.80
N TYR A 71 7.88 -7.67 -3.83
CA TYR A 71 7.90 -6.22 -3.93
C TYR A 71 9.15 -5.67 -3.24
N GLU A 72 9.85 -4.77 -3.91
CA GLU A 72 10.99 -4.03 -3.39
C GLU A 72 10.55 -2.59 -3.08
N SER A 73 11.02 -2.07 -1.95
CA SER A 73 10.79 -0.68 -1.53
C SER A 73 12.11 0.08 -1.52
N PRO A 74 12.09 1.41 -1.69
CA PRO A 74 13.28 2.24 -1.56
C PRO A 74 13.94 2.07 -0.19
N ARG A 75 15.27 2.00 -0.15
CA ARG A 75 16.02 1.95 1.11
C ARG A 75 16.02 3.31 1.80
N GLU A 76 16.11 3.27 3.13
CA GLU A 76 16.25 4.45 3.99
C GLU A 76 15.09 5.45 3.87
N GLN A 77 13.96 5.01 3.32
CA GLN A 77 12.71 5.76 3.29
C GLN A 77 11.67 5.01 4.14
N PRO A 78 10.83 5.73 4.92
CA PRO A 78 9.72 5.10 5.63
C PRO A 78 8.71 4.51 4.65
N ASN A 79 7.80 3.67 5.17
CA ASN A 79 6.66 3.24 4.37
C ASN A 79 5.77 4.45 4.07
N GLU A 80 5.20 4.45 2.87
CA GLU A 80 4.21 5.42 2.43
C GLU A 80 2.83 4.77 2.32
N LEU A 81 1.79 5.60 2.41
CA LEU A 81 0.41 5.17 2.14
C LEU A 81 0.17 5.19 0.63
N TYR A 82 -0.29 4.08 0.07
CA TYR A 82 -0.70 4.07 -1.32
C TYR A 82 -2.11 4.66 -1.45
N ILE A 83 -2.21 5.79 -2.16
CA ILE A 83 -3.47 6.48 -2.44
C ILE A 83 -3.74 6.32 -3.94
N PRO A 84 -4.72 5.49 -4.36
CA PRO A 84 -5.08 5.40 -5.77
C PRO A 84 -5.55 6.75 -6.34
N PRO A 85 -5.44 6.95 -7.66
CA PRO A 85 -5.95 8.15 -8.32
C PRO A 85 -7.41 8.45 -7.97
N GLY A 86 -7.70 9.71 -7.67
CA GLY A 86 -9.03 10.20 -7.27
C GLY A 86 -9.41 9.93 -5.80
N VAL A 87 -8.69 9.06 -5.08
CA VAL A 87 -9.00 8.81 -3.65
C VAL A 87 -8.65 10.00 -2.77
N VAL A 88 -7.65 10.79 -3.17
CA VAL A 88 -7.20 11.99 -2.44
C VAL A 88 -8.35 12.99 -2.21
N ASP A 89 -9.27 13.11 -3.16
CA ASP A 89 -10.40 14.05 -3.12
C ASP A 89 -11.43 13.69 -2.02
N HIS A 90 -11.42 12.43 -1.58
CA HIS A 90 -12.29 11.93 -0.51
C HIS A 90 -11.67 12.09 0.89
N LEU A 91 -10.37 12.37 1.01
CA LEU A 91 -9.68 12.40 2.31
C LEU A 91 -10.10 13.56 3.22
N PRO A 92 -10.47 14.76 2.73
CA PRO A 92 -10.94 15.85 3.58
C PRO A 92 -12.37 15.67 4.14
N ASN A 93 -13.16 14.73 3.61
CA ASN A 93 -14.58 14.57 3.97
C ASN A 93 -14.84 13.20 4.60
N ALA A 94 -15.59 13.15 5.70
CA ALA A 94 -15.97 11.89 6.37
C ALA A 94 -16.89 10.96 5.54
N SER A 95 -17.31 11.40 4.35
CA SER A 95 -18.06 10.63 3.35
C SER A 95 -17.42 10.82 1.97
N PRO A 96 -17.33 9.78 1.13
CA PRO A 96 -17.86 8.43 1.32
C PRO A 96 -17.07 7.60 2.34
N GLU A 97 -17.60 6.42 2.65
CA GLU A 97 -16.88 5.37 3.39
C GLU A 97 -15.59 5.01 2.64
N ILE A 98 -14.55 4.62 3.37
CA ILE A 98 -13.27 4.24 2.76
C ILE A 98 -12.82 2.86 3.22
N ALA A 99 -12.14 2.15 2.35
CA ALA A 99 -11.47 0.90 2.67
C ALA A 99 -9.97 1.10 2.89
N ILE A 100 -9.36 0.22 3.68
CA ILE A 100 -7.92 0.08 3.84
C ILE A 100 -7.57 -1.39 3.65
N THR A 101 -6.62 -1.68 2.77
CA THR A 101 -6.17 -3.05 2.50
C THR A 101 -4.66 -3.15 2.43
N GLU A 102 -4.14 -4.38 2.47
CA GLU A 102 -2.73 -4.64 2.24
C GLU A 102 -2.44 -4.70 0.72
N GLY A 103 -1.62 -3.76 0.23
CA GLY A 103 -1.10 -3.77 -1.13
C GLY A 103 -1.83 -2.88 -2.14
N GLU A 104 -1.06 -2.42 -3.11
CA GLU A 104 -1.40 -1.33 -4.03
C GLU A 104 -2.42 -1.77 -5.09
N PHE A 105 -2.25 -2.98 -5.65
CA PHE A 105 -3.18 -3.49 -6.66
C PHE A 105 -4.57 -3.79 -6.11
N LYS A 106 -4.67 -4.21 -4.85
CA LYS A 106 -5.98 -4.44 -4.22
C LYS A 106 -6.69 -3.12 -3.97
N ALA A 107 -5.97 -2.11 -3.47
CA ALA A 107 -6.49 -0.77 -3.31
C ALA A 107 -6.95 -0.17 -4.65
N ALA A 108 -6.12 -0.26 -5.70
CA ALA A 108 -6.47 0.21 -7.04
C ALA A 108 -7.68 -0.53 -7.63
N ALA A 109 -7.76 -1.85 -7.45
CA ALA A 109 -8.90 -2.65 -7.91
C ALA A 109 -10.20 -2.31 -7.16
N SER A 110 -10.13 -2.09 -5.84
CA SER A 110 -11.27 -1.66 -5.03
C SER A 110 -11.76 -0.28 -5.47
N ASN A 111 -10.84 0.67 -5.66
CA ASN A 111 -11.17 2.01 -6.13
C ASN A 111 -11.84 1.96 -7.52
N GLN A 112 -11.31 1.14 -8.43
CA GLN A 112 -11.94 0.93 -9.74
C GLN A 112 -13.35 0.34 -9.63
N ALA A 113 -13.62 -0.45 -8.59
CA ALA A 113 -14.94 -1.02 -8.33
C ALA A 113 -15.91 -0.03 -7.63
N GLY A 114 -15.49 1.22 -7.40
CA GLY A 114 -16.32 2.26 -6.79
C GLY A 114 -16.25 2.35 -5.27
N LEU A 115 -15.34 1.61 -4.62
CA LEU A 115 -15.06 1.74 -3.18
C LEU A 115 -13.68 2.36 -2.98
N PRO A 116 -13.60 3.67 -2.61
CA PRO A 116 -12.35 4.35 -2.34
C PRO A 116 -11.51 3.54 -1.34
N CYS A 117 -10.27 3.23 -1.70
CA CYS A 117 -9.46 2.30 -0.92
C CYS A 117 -8.01 2.74 -0.84
N LEU A 118 -7.43 2.66 0.35
CA LEU A 118 -6.04 2.95 0.63
C LEU A 118 -5.23 1.66 0.75
N GLY A 119 -4.01 1.65 0.22
CA GLY A 119 -3.11 0.50 0.27
C GLY A 119 -2.00 0.68 1.29
N LEU A 120 -1.86 -0.26 2.22
CA LEU A 120 -0.73 -0.32 3.14
C LEU A 120 0.42 -1.14 2.56
N VAL A 121 1.65 -0.69 2.81
CA VAL A 121 2.87 -1.46 2.55
C VAL A 121 3.07 -2.50 3.66
N GLY A 122 2.40 -3.65 3.49
CA GLY A 122 2.31 -4.68 4.52
C GLY A 122 1.32 -4.32 5.63
N VAL A 123 0.99 -5.29 6.48
CA VAL A 123 -0.05 -5.13 7.54
C VAL A 123 0.29 -4.12 8.64
N TYR A 124 1.57 -3.81 8.83
CA TYR A 124 2.05 -2.74 9.71
C TYR A 124 2.39 -1.45 8.95
N GLY A 125 2.05 -1.38 7.67
CA GLY A 125 2.30 -0.23 6.80
C GLY A 125 1.54 1.05 7.19
N TRP A 126 0.77 1.03 8.28
CA TRP A 126 0.13 2.20 8.88
C TRP A 126 1.07 3.00 9.79
N LYS A 127 2.30 2.54 10.02
CA LYS A 127 3.31 3.23 10.85
C LYS A 127 4.71 3.16 10.26
N ALA A 128 5.56 4.09 10.72
CA ALA A 128 7.00 3.99 10.52
C ALA A 128 7.62 2.92 11.44
N LYS A 129 8.76 2.36 11.03
CA LYS A 129 9.47 1.34 11.80
C LYS A 129 9.84 1.87 13.20
N GLY A 130 9.53 1.09 14.24
CA GLY A 130 9.83 1.46 15.63
C GLY A 130 8.95 2.57 16.22
N LYS A 131 7.93 3.04 15.49
CA LYS A 131 6.92 3.97 15.99
C LYS A 131 5.60 3.23 16.26
N GLU A 132 4.72 3.84 17.04
CA GLU A 132 3.34 3.38 17.30
C GLU A 132 2.33 4.48 16.98
N THR A 133 2.68 5.33 16.03
CA THR A 133 1.86 6.43 15.53
C THR A 133 1.53 6.19 14.06
N LEU A 134 0.41 6.77 13.60
CA LEU A 134 0.03 6.68 12.19
C LEU A 134 1.08 7.35 11.31
N LEU A 135 1.18 6.90 10.05
CA LEU A 135 1.91 7.62 9.02
C LEU A 135 1.30 9.02 8.84
N PRO A 136 2.09 10.05 8.51
CA PRO A 136 1.58 11.41 8.27
C PRO A 136 0.40 11.45 7.32
N ALA A 137 0.46 10.70 6.20
CA ALA A 137 -0.63 10.61 5.23
C ALA A 137 -1.97 10.13 5.83
N LEU A 138 -1.92 9.25 6.84
CA LEU A 138 -3.12 8.78 7.55
C LEU A 138 -3.61 9.79 8.59
N GLU A 139 -2.78 10.74 9.04
CA GLU A 139 -3.17 11.78 9.99
C GLU A 139 -3.97 12.92 9.32
N HIS A 140 -3.77 13.12 8.02
CA HIS A 140 -4.47 14.15 7.24
C HIS A 140 -5.88 13.76 6.78
N ILE A 141 -6.34 12.56 7.13
CA ILE A 141 -7.66 12.06 6.74
C ILE A 141 -8.68 12.47 7.81
N GLU A 142 -9.83 13.00 7.38
CA GLU A 142 -10.94 13.32 8.29
C GLU A 142 -11.64 12.04 8.75
N TRP A 143 -11.26 11.53 9.92
CA TRP A 143 -11.76 10.26 10.43
C TRP A 143 -13.09 10.36 11.18
N LYS A 144 -13.44 11.53 11.73
CA LYS A 144 -14.55 11.62 12.69
C LYS A 144 -15.88 11.30 12.01
N GLY A 145 -16.53 10.23 12.46
CA GLY A 145 -17.79 9.75 11.87
C GLY A 145 -17.63 9.07 10.51
N ARG A 146 -16.40 8.85 10.03
CA ARG A 146 -16.15 8.12 8.78
C ARG A 146 -16.20 6.61 9.03
N THR A 147 -16.97 5.88 8.23
CA THR A 147 -16.92 4.42 8.20
C THR A 147 -15.67 3.94 7.47
N VAL A 148 -14.91 3.05 8.12
CA VAL A 148 -13.63 2.54 7.60
C VAL A 148 -13.63 1.02 7.54
N TYR A 149 -13.54 0.46 6.33
CA TYR A 149 -13.44 -0.97 6.10
C TYR A 149 -11.98 -1.44 6.13
N MET A 150 -11.61 -2.22 7.14
CA MET A 150 -10.31 -2.89 7.18
C MET A 150 -10.42 -4.22 6.42
N ILE A 151 -9.89 -4.28 5.20
CA ILE A 151 -10.00 -5.42 4.29
C ILE A 151 -8.71 -6.24 4.32
N VAL A 152 -8.81 -7.47 4.84
CA VAL A 152 -7.72 -8.45 4.87
C VAL A 152 -7.92 -9.47 3.75
N ASP A 153 -6.82 -9.97 3.17
CA ASP A 153 -6.89 -11.10 2.24
C ASP A 153 -7.45 -12.36 2.94
N SER A 154 -8.15 -13.22 2.20
CA SER A 154 -8.73 -14.45 2.76
C SER A 154 -7.70 -15.35 3.42
N ASP A 155 -6.48 -15.38 2.87
CA ASP A 155 -5.37 -16.20 3.40
C ASP A 155 -4.64 -15.51 4.57
N GLY A 156 -4.97 -14.25 4.84
CA GLY A 156 -4.44 -13.45 5.93
C GLY A 156 -5.24 -13.58 7.21
N THR A 157 -6.53 -13.93 7.13
CA THR A 157 -7.41 -14.02 8.31
C THR A 157 -7.01 -15.10 9.29
N GLU A 158 -6.27 -16.11 8.86
CA GLU A 158 -5.78 -17.19 9.72
C GLU A 158 -4.39 -16.89 10.33
N LYS A 159 -3.73 -15.80 9.90
CA LYS A 159 -2.39 -15.44 10.39
C LYS A 159 -2.51 -14.43 11.53
N GLU A 160 -2.01 -14.83 12.70
CA GLU A 160 -2.06 -13.99 13.91
C GLU A 160 -1.41 -12.62 13.70
N ASP A 161 -0.22 -12.58 13.09
CA ASP A 161 0.50 -11.33 12.81
C ASP A 161 -0.28 -10.36 11.90
N VAL A 162 -1.02 -10.90 10.93
CA VAL A 162 -1.89 -10.11 10.04
C VAL A 162 -3.07 -9.52 10.82
N ARG A 163 -3.71 -10.33 11.66
CA ARG A 163 -4.82 -9.90 12.52
C ARG A 163 -4.38 -8.83 13.50
N GLU A 164 -3.23 -9.03 14.15
CA GLU A 164 -2.69 -8.09 15.12
C GLU A 164 -2.36 -6.75 14.46
N GLY A 165 -1.61 -6.77 13.35
CA GLY A 165 -1.24 -5.55 12.63
C GLY A 165 -2.46 -4.72 12.22
N MET A 166 -3.49 -5.36 11.66
CA MET A 166 -4.72 -4.68 11.24
C MET A 166 -5.59 -4.24 12.42
N ALA A 167 -5.62 -4.99 13.53
CA ALA A 167 -6.31 -4.59 14.74
C ALA A 167 -5.70 -3.33 15.36
N ARG A 168 -4.36 -3.29 15.45
CA ARG A 168 -3.63 -2.16 16.02
C ARG A 168 -3.80 -0.88 15.19
N GLY A 169 -3.60 -0.97 13.87
CA GLY A 169 -3.85 0.16 12.97
C GLY A 169 -5.30 0.65 13.04
N GLY A 170 -6.25 -0.29 13.03
CA GLY A 170 -7.67 0.03 13.18
C GLY A 170 -8.03 0.70 14.51
N SER A 171 -7.36 0.35 15.62
CA SER A 171 -7.55 1.02 16.90
C SER A 171 -7.09 2.48 16.87
N LEU A 172 -5.96 2.77 16.23
CA LEU A 172 -5.46 4.14 16.08
C LEU A 172 -6.37 5.03 15.24
N ILE A 173 -7.03 4.45 14.23
CA ILE A 173 -8.06 5.13 13.44
C ILE A 173 -9.32 5.36 14.29
N LYS A 174 -9.74 4.36 15.07
CA LYS A 174 -10.88 4.50 15.99
C LYS A 174 -10.66 5.59 17.04
N HIS A 175 -9.44 5.72 17.56
CA HIS A 175 -9.09 6.81 18.48
C HIS A 175 -9.22 8.21 17.85
N ARG A 176 -9.18 8.33 16.52
CA ARG A 176 -9.42 9.57 15.77
C ARG A 176 -10.90 9.78 15.39
N GLY A 177 -11.80 8.91 15.87
CA GLY A 177 -13.25 9.01 15.64
C GLY A 177 -13.78 8.24 14.43
N GLY A 178 -12.94 7.41 13.78
CA GLY A 178 -13.37 6.53 12.70
C GLY A 178 -14.15 5.31 13.18
N GLU A 179 -15.15 4.91 12.41
CA GLU A 179 -15.99 3.75 12.68
C GLU A 179 -15.46 2.53 11.94
N ARG A 180 -14.61 1.76 12.62
CA ARG A 180 -13.96 0.57 12.04
C ARG A 180 -14.97 -0.55 11.81
N GLN A 181 -15.10 -1.00 10.58
CA GLN A 181 -15.76 -2.25 10.20
C GLN A 181 -14.72 -3.24 9.66
N ALA A 182 -14.81 -4.50 10.10
CA ALA A 182 -14.03 -5.58 9.49
C ALA A 182 -14.80 -6.10 8.28
N ALA A 183 -14.19 -6.09 7.10
CA ALA A 183 -14.77 -6.63 5.88
C ALA A 183 -13.86 -7.69 5.27
N HIS A 184 -14.47 -8.75 4.74
CA HIS A 184 -13.75 -9.85 4.09
C HIS A 184 -14.18 -9.90 2.63
N PRO A 185 -13.22 -9.97 1.68
CA PRO A 185 -13.59 -10.22 0.30
C PRO A 185 -14.30 -11.59 0.18
N PRO A 186 -15.29 -11.74 -0.71
CA PRO A 186 -15.95 -13.02 -0.91
C PRO A 186 -14.92 -14.09 -1.32
N ARG A 187 -15.03 -15.30 -0.75
CA ARG A 187 -14.18 -16.42 -1.15
C ARG A 187 -14.36 -16.66 -2.65
N ARG A 188 -13.25 -16.69 -3.40
CA ARG A 188 -13.29 -17.09 -4.81
C ARG A 188 -13.84 -18.53 -4.86
N ARG A 189 -14.95 -18.72 -5.57
CA ARG A 189 -15.45 -20.05 -5.93
C ARG A 189 -14.52 -20.72 -6.93
#